data_AF-A0A0F9KY51-F1
#
_entry.id   AF-A0A0F9KY51-F1
#
_cell.length_a   1.000
_cell.length_b   1.000
_cell.length_c   1.000
_cell.angle_alpha   90.00
_cell.angle_beta   90.00
_cell.angle_gamma   90.00
#
_symmetry.space_group_name_H-M   'P 1'
#
loop_
_entity.id
_entity.type
_entity.pdbx_description
1 polymer ?
#
loop_
_entity_poly.entity_id
_entity_poly.type
_entity_poly.pdbx_seq_one_letter_code
_entity_poly.pdbx_strand_id
1 'polypeptide(L)'
;MAENFKVEKGVPVPVRGIRGTIYPWADMGVGDSFFAPSKKGEEGAKTATRMRSAAKANIRLCGRKYIVRRVEGGVRVWRTE
;
A
#
# COMPACT_ATOMS: atom_id res chain seq x y z
N MET A 1 -32.46 9.43 -5.25
CA MET A 1 -32.75 8.77 -6.54
C MET A 1 -31.61 7.81 -6.82
N ALA A 2 -31.87 6.52 -7.06
CA ALA A 2 -30.82 5.56 -7.37
C ALA A 2 -30.60 5.55 -8.88
N GLU A 3 -29.47 6.07 -9.34
CA GLU A 3 -29.05 5.95 -10.74
C GLU A 3 -28.64 4.50 -11.02
N ASN A 4 -29.24 3.92 -12.06
CA ASN A 4 -29.04 2.53 -12.43
C ASN A 4 -27.78 2.43 -13.32
N PHE A 5 -26.72 1.82 -12.81
CA PHE A 5 -25.48 1.61 -13.58
C PHE A 5 -25.69 0.47 -14.61
N LYS A 6 -25.51 0.75 -15.90
CA LYS A 6 -25.58 -0.25 -16.98
C LYS A 6 -24.22 -0.91 -17.15
N VAL A 7 -24.14 -2.24 -17.02
CA VAL A 7 -22.90 -3.00 -17.24
C VAL A 7 -22.72 -3.28 -18.73
N GLU A 8 -21.67 -2.72 -19.33
CA GLU A 8 -21.28 -2.98 -20.73
C GLU A 8 -20.35 -4.20 -20.82
N LYS A 9 -20.61 -5.09 -21.79
CA LYS A 9 -19.81 -6.30 -22.05
C LYS A 9 -19.04 -6.13 -23.36
N GLY A 10 -17.78 -6.58 -23.40
CA GLY A 10 -16.94 -6.55 -24.61
C GLY A 10 -15.95 -5.38 -24.70
N VAL A 11 -15.84 -4.55 -23.67
CA VAL A 11 -14.78 -3.52 -23.60
C VAL A 11 -13.43 -4.22 -23.37
N PRO A 12 -12.43 -4.05 -24.25
CA PRO A 12 -11.13 -4.67 -24.09
C PRO A 12 -10.44 -4.15 -22.82
N VAL A 13 -9.93 -5.08 -22.00
CA VAL A 13 -9.21 -4.73 -20.77
C VAL A 13 -7.88 -4.07 -21.16
N PRO A 14 -7.60 -2.84 -20.70
CA PRO A 14 -6.31 -2.21 -20.97
C PRO A 14 -5.18 -3.04 -20.36
N VAL A 15 -4.08 -3.17 -21.10
CA VAL A 15 -2.89 -3.90 -20.65
C VAL A 15 -2.44 -3.30 -19.31
N ARG A 16 -2.41 -4.13 -18.25
CA ARG A 16 -1.97 -3.68 -16.93
C ARG A 16 -0.51 -3.25 -17.01
N GLY A 17 -0.23 -1.97 -16.76
CA GLY A 17 1.14 -1.53 -16.52
C GLY A 17 1.71 -2.28 -15.32
N ILE A 18 2.91 -2.85 -15.47
CA ILE A 18 3.65 -3.46 -14.36
C ILE A 18 4.05 -2.31 -13.43
N ARG A 19 3.25 -2.08 -12.38
CA ARG A 19 3.65 -1.17 -11.31
C ARG A 19 4.72 -1.88 -10.50
N GLY A 20 5.97 -1.45 -10.65
CA GLY A 20 7.07 -1.91 -9.82
C GLY A 20 6.78 -1.72 -8.33
N THR A 21 7.47 -2.48 -7.49
CA THR A 21 7.36 -2.41 -6.04
C THR A 21 7.86 -1.04 -5.57
N ILE A 22 6.94 -0.12 -5.25
CA ILE A 22 7.26 1.27 -4.84
C ILE A 22 8.04 1.31 -3.51
N TYR A 23 7.94 0.26 -2.70
CA TYR A 23 8.50 0.23 -1.34
C TYR A 23 9.39 -1.00 -1.14
N PRO A 24 10.45 -0.88 -0.33
CA PRO A 24 11.50 -1.90 -0.18
C PRO A 24 11.09 -3.06 0.74
N TRP A 25 9.90 -3.63 0.56
CA TRP A 25 9.40 -4.73 1.42
C TRP A 25 10.28 -5.99 1.36
N ALA A 26 10.89 -6.25 0.21
CA ALA A 26 11.72 -7.43 -0.02
C ALA A 26 13.05 -7.34 0.74
N ASP A 27 13.64 -6.14 0.75
CA ASP A 27 14.96 -5.84 1.31
C ASP A 27 14.93 -5.57 2.82
N MET A 28 13.76 -5.29 3.41
CA MET A 28 13.64 -5.11 4.86
C MET A 28 13.96 -6.41 5.60
N GLY A 29 15.00 -6.40 6.44
CA GLY A 29 15.25 -7.42 7.46
C GLY A 29 14.30 -7.26 8.67
N VAL A 30 14.26 -8.27 9.54
CA VAL A 30 13.52 -8.18 10.81
C VAL A 30 14.19 -7.12 11.69
N GLY A 31 13.42 -6.15 12.18
CA GLY A 31 13.92 -4.99 12.93
C GLY A 31 14.14 -3.74 12.07
N ASP A 32 14.21 -3.87 10.74
CA ASP A 32 14.36 -2.72 9.86
C ASP A 32 13.10 -1.86 9.83
N SER A 33 13.31 -0.57 9.62
CA SER A 33 12.22 0.39 9.44
C SER A 33 12.49 1.32 8.27
N PHE A 34 11.44 1.64 7.52
CA PHE A 34 11.49 2.68 6.49
C PHE A 34 10.43 3.75 6.77
N PHE A 35 10.74 4.96 6.32
CA PHE A 35 9.84 6.10 6.39
C PHE A 35 9.23 6.35 5.01
N ALA A 36 7.90 6.34 4.95
CA ALA A 36 7.11 6.69 3.79
C ALA A 36 6.60 8.14 3.97
N PRO A 37 7.13 9.14 3.25
CA PRO A 37 6.62 10.50 3.32
C PRO A 37 5.20 10.56 2.73
N SER A 38 4.30 11.31 3.38
CA SER A 38 3.05 11.72 2.73
C SER A 38 3.35 12.83 1.72
N LYS A 39 2.77 12.75 0.52
CA LYS A 39 2.83 13.87 -0.44
C LYS A 39 2.28 15.15 0.21
N LYS A 40 2.86 16.32 -0.10
CA LYS A 40 2.31 17.62 0.32
C LYS A 40 0.84 17.71 -0.11
N GLY A 41 -0.07 17.80 0.86
CA GLY A 41 -1.53 17.84 0.65
C GLY A 41 -2.26 16.50 0.75
N GLU A 42 -1.57 15.36 0.89
CA GLU A 42 -2.20 14.11 1.30
C GLU A 42 -2.18 13.99 2.81
N GLU A 43 -3.35 13.77 3.43
CA GLU A 43 -3.42 13.38 4.83
C GLU A 43 -2.57 12.12 5.06
N GLY A 44 -1.71 12.13 6.09
CA GLY A 44 -0.95 10.95 6.52
C GLY A 44 -1.83 9.70 6.76
N ALA A 45 -3.14 9.90 6.91
CA ALA A 45 -4.14 8.85 6.92
C ALA A 45 -4.22 8.02 5.62
N LYS A 46 -4.19 8.64 4.44
CA LYS A 46 -4.26 7.92 3.15
C LYS A 46 -3.00 7.08 2.93
N THR A 47 -1.83 7.65 3.25
CA THR A 47 -0.55 6.93 3.20
C THR A 47 -0.56 5.74 4.15
N ALA A 48 -1.09 5.90 5.37
CA ALA A 48 -1.17 4.81 6.34
C ALA A 48 -2.08 3.67 5.86
N THR A 49 -3.22 3.99 5.26
CA THR A 49 -4.13 3.00 4.68
C THR A 49 -3.44 2.23 3.54
N ARG A 50 -2.74 2.92 2.62
CA ARG A 50 -1.96 2.27 1.56
C ARG A 50 -0.88 1.34 2.12
N MET A 51 -0.14 1.78 3.14
CA MET A 51 0.91 0.98 3.78
C MET A 51 0.34 -0.26 4.47
N ARG A 52 -0.79 -0.12 5.18
CA ARG A 52 -1.47 -1.24 5.84
C ARG A 52 -1.96 -2.28 4.83
N SER A 53 -2.53 -1.84 3.70
CA SER A 53 -2.95 -2.74 2.62
C SER A 53 -1.75 -3.49 2.02
N ALA A 54 -0.64 -2.79 1.77
CA ALA A 54 0.58 -3.41 1.26
C ALA A 54 1.22 -4.40 2.26
N ALA A 55 1.24 -4.06 3.55
CA ALA A 55 1.69 -4.97 4.61
C ALA A 55 0.84 -6.24 4.68
N LYS A 56 -0.50 -6.12 4.62
CA LYS A 56 -1.41 -7.28 4.57
C LYS A 56 -1.16 -8.17 3.35
N ALA A 57 -0.88 -7.58 2.19
CA ALA A 57 -0.55 -8.35 1.00
C ALA A 57 0.75 -9.14 1.18
N ASN A 58 1.79 -8.54 1.78
CA ASN A 58 3.05 -9.23 2.06
C ASN A 58 2.93 -10.34 3.10
N ILE A 59 2.05 -10.20 4.11
CA ILE A 59 1.72 -11.30 5.04
C ILE A 59 1.16 -12.49 4.27
N ARG A 60 0.25 -12.26 3.31
CA ARG A 60 -0.36 -13.33 2.50
C ARG A 60 0.61 -13.96 1.50
N LEU A 61 1.52 -13.19 0.94
CA LEU A 61 2.46 -13.65 -0.09
C LEU A 61 3.67 -14.37 0.51
N CYS A 62 4.20 -13.88 1.62
CA CYS A 62 5.51 -14.31 2.14
C CYS A 62 5.53 -14.54 3.66
N GLY A 63 4.40 -14.40 4.37
CA GLY A 63 4.32 -14.58 5.82
C GLY A 63 4.97 -13.48 6.67
N ARG A 64 5.57 -12.46 6.04
CA ARG A 64 6.29 -11.37 6.73
C ARG A 64 5.31 -10.41 7.39
N LYS A 65 5.51 -10.08 8.66
CA LYS A 65 4.67 -9.15 9.43
C LYS A 65 5.32 -7.78 9.55
N TYR A 66 4.48 -6.76 9.51
CA TYR A 66 4.90 -5.37 9.57
C TYR A 66 4.02 -4.57 10.52
N ILE A 67 4.62 -3.64 11.25
CA ILE A 67 3.94 -2.62 12.03
C ILE A 67 3.94 -1.32 11.22
N VAL A 68 2.77 -0.66 11.15
CA VAL A 68 2.62 0.62 10.43
C VAL A 68 2.11 1.67 11.41
N ARG A 69 2.87 2.74 11.63
CA ARG A 69 2.50 3.84 12.55
C ARG A 69 2.62 5.19 11.85
N ARG A 70 1.65 6.06 12.11
CA ARG A 70 1.69 7.45 11.66
C ARG A 70 2.70 8.21 12.51
N VAL A 71 3.48 9.03 11.84
CA VAL A 71 4.47 9.93 12.44
C VAL A 71 4.31 11.29 11.76
N GLU A 72 4.91 12.33 12.34
CA GLU A 72 4.85 13.67 11.74
C GLU A 72 5.41 13.64 10.31
N GLY A 73 4.65 14.17 9.35
CA GLY A 73 5.03 14.20 7.93
C GLY A 73 4.90 12.89 7.15
N GLY A 74 4.38 11.81 7.74
CA GLY A 74 4.17 10.56 6.99
C GLY A 74 3.86 9.33 7.83
N VAL A 75 4.42 8.20 7.40
CA VAL A 75 4.19 6.88 8.00
C VAL A 75 5.49 6.14 8.11
N ARG A 76 5.76 5.57 9.29
CA ARG A 76 6.89 4.67 9.49
C ARG A 76 6.38 3.23 9.54
N VAL A 77 7.13 2.35 8.89
CA VAL A 77 6.83 0.93 8.80
C VAL A 77 8.02 0.15 9.34
N TRP A 78 7.77 -0.81 10.21
CA TRP A 78 8.77 -1.75 10.75
C TRP A 78 8.44 -3.15 10.28
N ARG A 79 9.46 -3.96 10.00
CA ARG A 79 9.28 -5.42 9.85
C ARG A 79 9.51 -6.09 11.19
N THR A 80 8.53 -6.85 11.65
CA THR A 80 8.61 -7.56 12.94
C THR A 80 8.95 -9.02 12.79
N GLU A 81 8.49 -9.67 11.72
CA GLU A 81 8.69 -11.09 11.42
C GLU A 81 8.84 -11.29 9.90
#